data_AF-A0A8B6CZQ6-F1
#
_entry.id   AF-A0A8B6CZQ6-F1
#
_cell.length_a   1.000
_cell.length_b   1.000
_cell.length_c   1.000
_cell.angle_alpha   90.00
_cell.angle_beta   90.00
_cell.angle_gamma   90.00
#
_symmetry.space_group_name_H-M   'P 1'
#
loop_
_entity.id
_entity.type
_entity.pdbx_description
1 polymer ?
#
loop_
_entity_poly.entity_id
_entity_poly.type
_entity_poly.pdbx_seq_one_letter_code
_entity_poly.pdbx_strand_id
1 'polypeptide(L)'
;MKVPKFVYMKYYMQKRRKDKNHRKTETHRKKSQRDDPDIRQKERQRELASKREARKNEDFKKQNLLLKEKLERIKIIKGLKQKRSRKDENYRRAEAESKKSQRENYDLRQIERQRELVAKREVRKDKNYRRAEAESKKSRRENSDLRQMERHREFVAKKEARKNENFKRNETEKKKIARQDENYRKHESERDFHRKQEYRSHPENLENERLKKQSSRQKNLDKDRFNEKTNKSTKRKNIDFTDHEKDLKKRRTHEERLLSLRIPFMQIRQLPRGGQLSVKGNVVNVPVEVQPTINSLPHTLEKSGTISVKLKKKLEFKKCDF
;
A
#
# COMPACT_ATOMS: atom_id res chain seq x y z
N MET A 1 -92.87 4.21 33.28
CA MET A 1 -91.97 5.38 33.33
C MET A 1 -91.27 5.53 31.97
N LYS A 2 -91.45 6.66 31.26
CA LYS A 2 -90.78 6.90 29.97
C LYS A 2 -89.37 7.43 30.23
N VAL A 3 -88.33 6.66 29.88
CA VAL A 3 -86.94 7.14 29.98
C VAL A 3 -86.75 8.30 28.99
N PRO A 4 -86.21 9.46 29.43
CA PRO A 4 -86.00 10.59 28.54
C PRO A 4 -85.13 10.21 27.34
N LYS A 5 -85.58 10.58 26.13
CA LYS A 5 -84.95 10.24 24.84
C LYS A 5 -83.45 10.55 24.79
N PHE A 6 -83.01 11.59 25.49
CA PHE A 6 -81.60 11.99 25.59
C PHE A 6 -80.73 11.00 26.39
N VAL A 7 -81.27 10.45 27.48
CA VAL A 7 -80.58 9.45 28.32
C VAL A 7 -80.39 8.16 27.54
N TYR A 8 -81.44 7.73 26.83
CA TYR A 8 -81.36 6.57 25.93
C TYR A 8 -80.32 6.78 24.82
N MET A 9 -80.30 7.95 24.19
CA MET A 9 -79.33 8.27 23.13
C MET A 9 -77.88 8.25 23.62
N LYS A 10 -77.61 8.81 24.81
CA LYS A 10 -76.26 8.83 25.41
C LYS A 10 -75.79 7.40 25.74
N TYR A 11 -76.68 6.59 26.32
CA TYR A 11 -76.41 5.17 26.60
C TYR A 11 -76.15 4.37 25.31
N TYR A 12 -77.00 4.55 24.31
CA TYR A 12 -76.85 3.91 22.99
C TYR A 12 -75.52 4.29 22.33
N MET A 13 -75.15 5.58 22.33
CA MET A 13 -73.87 6.05 21.77
C MET A 13 -72.66 5.52 22.55
N GLN A 14 -72.74 5.39 23.88
CA GLN A 14 -71.68 4.78 24.68
C GLN A 14 -71.52 3.29 24.38
N LYS A 15 -72.63 2.54 24.26
CA LYS A 15 -72.60 1.11 23.91
C LYS A 15 -72.03 0.90 22.50
N ARG A 16 -72.45 1.74 21.53
CA ARG A 16 -71.94 1.73 20.15
C ARG A 16 -70.46 2.09 20.06
N ARG A 17 -69.96 3.03 20.88
CA ARG A 17 -68.52 3.35 20.98
C ARG A 17 -67.69 2.25 21.63
N LYS A 18 -68.28 1.29 22.34
CA LYS A 18 -67.55 0.14 22.91
C LYS A 18 -67.43 -1.02 21.91
N ASP A 19 -68.27 -1.06 20.88
CA ASP A 19 -68.20 -2.05 19.82
C ASP A 19 -66.90 -1.89 18.99
N LYS A 20 -66.15 -2.98 18.88
CA LYS A 20 -64.86 -3.06 18.18
C LYS A 20 -65.02 -2.80 16.68
N ASN A 21 -66.12 -3.24 16.07
CA ASN A 21 -66.38 -3.05 14.65
C ASN A 21 -66.76 -1.60 14.34
N HIS A 22 -67.54 -0.98 15.22
CA HIS A 22 -67.84 0.46 15.13
C HIS A 22 -66.58 1.32 15.27
N ARG A 23 -65.69 1.00 16.22
CA ARG A 23 -64.40 1.70 16.34
C ARG A 23 -63.55 1.56 15.08
N LYS A 24 -63.42 0.36 14.54
CA LYS A 24 -62.65 0.12 13.30
C LYS A 24 -63.20 0.94 12.13
N THR A 25 -64.52 0.89 11.90
CA THR A 25 -65.17 1.67 10.82
C THR A 25 -65.08 3.18 11.04
N GLU A 26 -65.25 3.66 12.27
CA GLU A 26 -65.11 5.09 12.61
C GLU A 26 -63.67 5.58 12.45
N THR A 27 -62.66 4.78 12.84
CA THR A 27 -61.25 5.11 12.62
C THR A 27 -60.90 5.13 11.13
N HIS A 28 -61.42 4.19 10.34
CA HIS A 28 -61.19 4.14 8.90
C HIS A 28 -61.83 5.35 8.20
N ARG A 29 -63.07 5.70 8.59
CA ARG A 29 -63.76 6.91 8.12
C ARG A 29 -63.01 8.19 8.51
N LYS A 30 -62.51 8.29 9.74
CA LYS A 30 -61.71 9.46 10.18
C LYS A 30 -60.38 9.53 9.44
N LYS A 31 -59.79 8.39 9.10
CA LYS A 31 -58.54 8.32 8.33
C LYS A 31 -58.79 8.73 6.88
N SER A 32 -59.83 8.20 6.22
CA SER A 32 -60.19 8.60 4.85
C SER A 32 -60.56 10.08 4.74
N GLN A 33 -61.25 10.64 5.74
CA GLN A 33 -61.53 12.07 5.81
C GLN A 33 -60.28 12.95 6.04
N ARG A 34 -59.22 12.42 6.67
CA ARG A 34 -57.95 13.14 6.84
C ARG A 34 -57.04 13.04 5.62
N ASP A 35 -57.15 11.93 4.89
CA ASP A 35 -56.38 11.66 3.69
C ASP A 35 -56.97 12.34 2.45
N ASP A 36 -58.20 12.87 2.56
CA ASP A 36 -58.82 13.71 1.54
C ASP A 36 -58.01 15.01 1.31
N PRO A 37 -57.50 15.24 0.09
CA PRO A 37 -56.63 16.38 -0.21
C PRO A 37 -57.33 17.73 0.03
N ASP A 38 -58.64 17.82 -0.20
CA ASP A 38 -59.41 19.06 -0.07
C ASP A 38 -59.64 19.43 1.39
N ILE A 39 -59.95 18.44 2.22
CA ILE A 39 -60.08 18.63 3.68
C ILE A 39 -58.73 19.07 4.26
N ARG A 40 -57.64 18.42 3.83
CA ARG A 40 -56.29 18.76 4.27
C ARG A 40 -55.83 20.14 3.80
N GLN A 41 -56.28 20.58 2.64
CA GLN A 41 -56.00 21.93 2.13
C GLN A 41 -56.79 22.98 2.91
N LYS A 42 -58.08 22.74 3.18
CA LYS A 42 -58.92 23.63 4.00
C LYS A 42 -58.40 23.74 5.44
N GLU A 43 -57.97 22.63 6.05
CA GLU A 43 -57.39 22.64 7.39
C GLU A 43 -56.07 23.43 7.42
N ARG A 44 -55.19 23.25 6.43
CA ARG A 44 -53.97 24.05 6.27
C ARG A 44 -54.27 25.55 6.11
N GLN A 45 -55.30 25.90 5.33
CA GLN A 45 -55.70 27.30 5.17
C GLN A 45 -56.21 27.91 6.50
N ARG A 46 -57.02 27.16 7.27
CA ARG A 46 -57.47 27.58 8.60
C ARG A 46 -56.31 27.74 9.58
N GLU A 47 -55.37 26.81 9.58
CA GLU A 47 -54.18 26.86 10.43
C GLU A 47 -53.29 28.06 10.07
N LEU A 48 -53.10 28.33 8.77
CA LEU A 48 -52.36 29.51 8.30
C LEU A 48 -53.06 30.81 8.67
N ALA A 49 -54.40 30.87 8.56
CA ALA A 49 -55.19 32.03 8.97
C ALA A 49 -55.07 32.28 10.49
N SER A 50 -55.23 31.24 11.31
CA SER A 50 -55.04 31.31 12.76
C SER A 50 -53.62 31.74 13.13
N LYS A 51 -52.58 31.22 12.46
CA LYS A 51 -51.20 31.69 12.65
C LYS A 51 -51.00 33.14 12.23
N ARG A 52 -51.67 33.61 11.18
CA ARG A 52 -51.63 35.03 10.76
C ARG A 52 -52.29 35.92 11.80
N GLU A 53 -53.41 35.50 12.38
CA GLU A 53 -54.09 36.23 13.46
C GLU A 53 -53.27 36.24 14.75
N ALA A 54 -52.70 35.09 15.16
CA ALA A 54 -51.81 35.01 16.31
C ALA A 54 -50.57 35.92 16.15
N ARG A 55 -50.05 36.09 14.92
CA ARG A 55 -48.95 37.02 14.64
C ARG A 55 -49.33 38.50 14.74
N LYS A 56 -50.62 38.85 14.68
CA LYS A 56 -51.10 40.22 14.92
C LYS A 56 -51.16 40.52 16.42
N ASN A 57 -51.32 39.51 17.27
CA ASN A 57 -51.33 39.69 18.72
C ASN A 57 -49.93 40.09 19.23
N GLU A 58 -49.86 41.26 19.85
CA GLU A 58 -48.62 41.84 20.39
C GLU A 58 -48.01 40.98 21.52
N ASP A 59 -48.84 40.33 22.34
CA ASP A 59 -48.34 39.47 23.43
C ASP A 59 -47.64 38.22 22.89
N PHE A 60 -48.14 37.66 21.79
CA PHE A 60 -47.51 36.53 21.10
C PHE A 60 -46.17 36.94 20.48
N LYS A 61 -46.04 38.17 19.95
CA LYS A 61 -44.76 38.70 19.46
C LYS A 61 -43.75 38.84 20.60
N LYS A 62 -44.17 39.41 21.73
CA LYS A 62 -43.32 39.55 22.93
C LYS A 62 -42.85 38.21 23.48
N GLN A 63 -43.73 37.21 23.58
CA GLN A 63 -43.36 35.85 24.02
C GLN A 63 -42.38 35.16 23.07
N ASN A 64 -42.58 35.28 21.75
CA ASN A 64 -41.64 34.72 20.78
C ASN A 64 -40.28 35.42 20.81
N LEU A 65 -40.26 36.74 20.99
CA LEU A 65 -39.02 37.50 21.14
C LEU A 65 -38.25 37.04 22.39
N LEU A 66 -38.93 36.93 23.54
CA LEU A 66 -38.36 36.41 24.77
C LEU A 66 -37.83 34.97 24.61
N LEU A 67 -38.56 34.12 23.89
CA LEU A 67 -38.11 32.75 23.60
C LEU A 67 -36.84 32.75 22.74
N LYS A 68 -36.78 33.60 21.70
CA LYS A 68 -35.58 33.76 20.87
C LYS A 68 -34.39 34.24 21.69
N GLU A 69 -34.58 35.23 22.55
CA GLU A 69 -33.54 35.73 23.46
C GLU A 69 -33.05 34.65 24.43
N LYS A 70 -33.97 33.86 25.02
CA LYS A 70 -33.62 32.72 25.87
C LYS A 70 -32.79 31.69 25.10
N LEU A 71 -33.17 31.36 23.87
CA LEU A 71 -32.44 30.41 23.03
C LEU A 71 -31.04 30.93 22.67
N GLU A 72 -30.90 32.21 22.33
CA GLU A 72 -29.60 32.82 22.08
C GLU A 72 -28.71 32.83 23.33
N ARG A 73 -29.26 33.17 24.51
CA ARG A 73 -28.52 33.06 25.78
C ARG A 73 -28.04 31.63 26.04
N ILE A 74 -28.88 30.62 25.80
CA ILE A 74 -28.49 29.20 25.94
C ILE A 74 -27.36 28.85 24.95
N LYS A 75 -27.43 29.30 23.69
CA LYS A 75 -26.36 29.07 22.71
C LYS A 75 -25.04 29.70 23.16
N ILE A 76 -25.07 30.94 23.67
CA ILE A 76 -23.89 31.63 24.18
C ILE A 76 -23.30 30.86 25.37
N ILE A 77 -24.12 30.46 26.35
CA ILE A 77 -23.67 29.70 27.52
C ILE A 77 -23.05 28.35 27.10
N LYS A 78 -23.68 27.63 26.16
CA LYS A 78 -23.13 26.38 25.61
C LYS A 78 -21.79 26.62 24.93
N GLY A 79 -21.68 27.68 24.12
CA GLY A 79 -20.43 28.07 23.47
C GLY A 79 -19.32 28.42 24.47
N LEU A 80 -19.64 29.15 25.54
CA LEU A 80 -18.70 29.48 26.61
C LEU A 80 -18.26 28.23 27.40
N LYS A 81 -19.19 27.33 27.74
CA LYS A 81 -18.87 26.04 28.39
C LYS A 81 -17.95 25.19 27.51
N GLN A 82 -18.21 25.13 26.20
CA GLN A 82 -17.37 24.39 25.26
C GLN A 82 -15.99 25.04 25.07
N LYS A 83 -15.90 26.38 25.07
CA LYS A 83 -14.61 27.09 25.06
C LYS A 83 -13.82 26.85 26.35
N ARG A 84 -14.48 26.79 27.51
CA ARG A 84 -13.85 26.46 28.80
C ARG A 84 -13.39 25.00 28.83
N SER A 85 -14.21 24.04 28.39
CA SER A 85 -13.81 22.63 28.33
C SER A 85 -12.67 22.38 27.35
N ARG A 86 -12.60 23.10 26.22
CA ARG A 86 -11.48 23.00 25.27
C ARG A 86 -10.14 23.52 25.80
N LYS A 87 -10.11 24.25 26.92
CA LYS A 87 -8.86 24.60 27.60
C LYS A 87 -8.30 23.40 28.38
N ASP A 88 -9.18 22.55 28.90
CA ASP A 88 -8.80 21.30 29.56
C ASP A 88 -8.16 20.34 28.54
N GLU A 89 -6.99 19.83 28.88
CA GLU A 89 -6.23 18.91 28.05
C GLU A 89 -6.87 17.52 27.99
N ASN A 90 -7.48 17.07 29.10
CA ASN A 90 -8.18 15.78 29.17
C ASN A 90 -9.40 15.78 28.26
N TYR A 91 -10.15 16.88 28.23
CA TYR A 91 -11.28 17.05 27.31
C TYR A 91 -10.82 17.05 25.85
N ARG A 92 -9.70 17.71 25.52
CA ARG A 92 -9.16 17.71 24.14
C ARG A 92 -8.72 16.31 23.70
N ARG A 93 -8.06 15.54 24.57
CA ARG A 93 -7.67 14.15 24.28
C ARG A 93 -8.90 13.26 24.09
N ALA A 94 -9.88 13.33 24.99
CA ALA A 94 -11.14 12.59 24.85
C ALA A 94 -11.94 12.98 23.59
N GLU A 95 -11.99 14.27 23.23
CA GLU A 95 -12.63 14.73 21.98
C GLU A 95 -11.88 14.21 20.75
N ALA A 96 -10.55 14.18 20.78
CA ALA A 96 -9.72 13.64 19.71
C ALA A 96 -9.86 12.12 19.58
N GLU A 97 -9.90 11.38 20.69
CA GLU A 97 -10.11 9.93 20.73
C GLU A 97 -11.52 9.55 20.28
N SER A 98 -12.55 10.30 20.68
CA SER A 98 -13.92 10.12 20.19
C SER A 98 -14.02 10.37 18.69
N LYS A 99 -13.36 11.42 18.18
CA LYS A 99 -13.27 11.68 16.74
C LYS A 99 -12.48 10.59 16.02
N LYS A 100 -11.43 10.05 16.64
CA LYS A 100 -10.62 8.96 16.08
C LYS A 100 -11.44 7.66 16.01
N SER A 101 -12.17 7.30 17.07
CA SER A 101 -13.03 6.11 17.08
C SER A 101 -14.20 6.22 16.10
N GLN A 102 -14.80 7.41 15.97
CA GLN A 102 -15.78 7.69 14.90
C GLN A 102 -15.19 7.54 13.51
N ARG A 103 -13.93 7.99 13.31
CA ARG A 103 -13.19 7.80 12.05
C ARG A 103 -12.74 6.36 11.83
N GLU A 104 -12.64 5.52 12.84
CA GLU A 104 -12.27 4.11 12.71
C GLU A 104 -13.51 3.24 12.43
N ASN A 105 -14.69 3.65 12.91
CA ASN A 105 -15.94 2.98 12.61
C ASN A 105 -16.23 3.03 11.09
N TYR A 106 -16.18 1.88 10.44
CA TYR A 106 -16.36 1.75 9.00
C TYR A 106 -17.77 2.12 8.56
N ASP A 107 -18.79 1.65 9.29
CA ASP A 107 -20.19 1.85 8.92
C ASP A 107 -20.60 3.32 9.04
N LEU A 108 -20.17 4.01 10.09
CA LEU A 108 -20.40 5.44 10.23
C LEU A 108 -19.79 6.24 9.08
N ARG A 109 -18.56 5.90 8.64
CA ARG A 109 -17.92 6.54 7.48
C ARG A 109 -18.68 6.28 6.18
N GLN A 110 -19.25 5.09 6.00
CA GLN A 110 -20.05 4.81 4.81
C GLN A 110 -21.36 5.60 4.84
N ILE A 111 -22.04 5.64 5.98
CA ILE A 111 -23.28 6.42 6.15
C ILE A 111 -23.03 7.90 5.90
N GLU A 112 -21.96 8.46 6.46
CA GLU A 112 -21.59 9.87 6.27
C GLU A 112 -21.27 10.17 4.80
N ARG A 113 -20.50 9.31 4.12
CA ARG A 113 -20.25 9.43 2.68
C ARG A 113 -21.54 9.42 1.86
N GLN A 114 -22.47 8.51 2.17
CA GLN A 114 -23.75 8.46 1.46
C GLN A 114 -24.58 9.73 1.69
N ARG A 115 -24.63 10.23 2.92
CA ARG A 115 -25.30 11.50 3.25
C ARG A 115 -24.68 12.68 2.50
N GLU A 116 -23.35 12.76 2.46
CA GLU A 116 -22.64 13.81 1.72
C GLU A 116 -22.92 13.73 0.22
N LEU A 117 -22.95 12.53 -0.37
CA LEU A 117 -23.30 12.33 -1.77
C LEU A 117 -24.74 12.75 -2.07
N VAL A 118 -25.69 12.38 -1.22
CA VAL A 118 -27.10 12.81 -1.36
C VAL A 118 -27.21 14.33 -1.25
N ALA A 119 -26.58 14.95 -0.24
CA ALA A 119 -26.57 16.40 -0.09
C ALA A 119 -25.99 17.11 -1.33
N LYS A 120 -24.85 16.61 -1.86
CA LYS A 120 -24.26 17.14 -3.10
C LYS A 120 -25.19 16.98 -4.31
N ARG A 121 -25.92 15.86 -4.41
CA ARG A 121 -26.92 15.65 -5.48
C ARG A 121 -28.08 16.63 -5.37
N GLU A 122 -28.60 16.84 -4.16
CA GLU A 122 -29.67 17.80 -3.91
C GLU A 122 -29.26 19.22 -4.26
N VAL A 123 -28.09 19.68 -3.80
CA VAL A 123 -27.58 21.02 -4.11
C VAL A 123 -27.34 21.22 -5.61
N ARG A 124 -26.90 20.19 -6.33
CA ARG A 124 -26.70 20.24 -7.79
C ARG A 124 -27.99 20.30 -8.61
N LYS A 125 -29.16 20.09 -8.00
CA LYS A 125 -30.44 20.36 -8.69
C LYS A 125 -30.59 21.86 -9.00
N ASP A 126 -30.03 22.72 -8.15
CA ASP A 126 -29.98 24.16 -8.40
C ASP A 126 -29.07 24.49 -9.61
N LYS A 127 -29.61 25.26 -10.55
CA LYS A 127 -28.91 25.70 -11.76
C LYS A 127 -27.81 26.72 -11.43
N ASN A 128 -28.03 27.58 -10.44
CA ASN A 128 -27.06 28.60 -10.04
C ASN A 128 -25.81 27.96 -9.42
N TYR A 129 -26.02 26.98 -8.54
CA TYR A 129 -24.92 26.21 -7.97
C TYR A 129 -24.09 25.50 -9.05
N ARG A 130 -24.73 24.88 -10.05
CA ARG A 130 -24.01 24.21 -11.15
C ARG A 130 -23.14 25.18 -11.97
N ARG A 131 -23.64 26.38 -12.25
CA ARG A 131 -22.88 27.43 -12.95
C ARG A 131 -21.68 27.88 -12.12
N ALA A 132 -21.87 28.18 -10.84
CA ALA A 132 -20.79 28.56 -9.93
C ALA A 132 -19.74 27.43 -9.76
N GLU A 133 -20.16 26.17 -9.64
CA GLU A 133 -19.26 25.01 -9.59
C GLU A 133 -18.45 24.88 -10.90
N ALA A 134 -19.06 25.15 -12.06
CA ALA A 134 -18.38 25.11 -13.35
C ALA A 134 -17.39 26.27 -13.53
N GLU A 135 -17.76 27.49 -13.15
CA GLU A 135 -16.91 28.68 -13.19
C GLU A 135 -15.71 28.54 -12.23
N SER A 136 -15.92 28.00 -11.04
CA SER A 136 -14.83 27.67 -10.11
C SER A 136 -13.87 26.63 -10.69
N LYS A 137 -14.39 25.61 -11.39
CA LYS A 137 -13.54 24.64 -12.10
C LYS A 137 -12.80 25.27 -13.28
N LYS A 138 -13.46 26.17 -14.03
CA LYS A 138 -12.86 26.88 -15.16
C LYS A 138 -11.72 27.80 -14.71
N SER A 139 -11.95 28.63 -13.69
CA SER A 139 -10.92 29.51 -13.12
C SER A 139 -9.71 28.73 -12.57
N ARG A 140 -9.92 27.59 -11.90
CA ARG A 140 -8.82 26.69 -11.49
C ARG A 140 -8.04 26.14 -12.69
N ARG A 141 -8.73 25.80 -13.78
CA ARG A 141 -8.09 25.33 -15.01
C ARG A 141 -7.36 26.42 -15.76
N GLU A 142 -7.76 27.68 -15.62
CA GLU A 142 -7.10 28.81 -16.29
C GLU A 142 -5.86 29.26 -15.51
N ASN A 143 -5.90 29.20 -14.19
CA ASN A 143 -4.77 29.56 -13.33
C ASN A 143 -3.56 28.64 -13.59
N SER A 144 -2.50 29.19 -14.19
CA SER A 144 -1.27 28.46 -14.54
C SER A 144 -0.52 28.00 -13.29
N ASP A 145 -0.40 28.86 -12.30
CA ASP A 145 0.40 28.63 -11.09
C ASP A 145 -0.21 27.52 -10.22
N LEU A 146 -1.53 27.52 -10.07
CA LEU A 146 -2.24 26.43 -9.40
C LEU A 146 -2.00 25.09 -10.11
N ARG A 147 -2.04 25.07 -11.45
CA ARG A 147 -1.75 23.85 -12.23
C ARG A 147 -0.31 23.38 -12.09
N GLN A 148 0.65 24.30 -12.03
CA GLN A 148 2.05 23.94 -11.81
C GLN A 148 2.26 23.39 -10.39
N MET A 149 1.68 24.03 -9.37
CA MET A 149 1.72 23.56 -7.99
C MET A 149 1.06 22.19 -7.83
N GLU A 150 -0.12 21.95 -8.43
CA GLU A 150 -0.78 20.65 -8.38
C GLU A 150 0.05 19.56 -9.07
N ARG A 151 0.62 19.84 -10.25
CA ARG A 151 1.54 18.93 -10.94
C ARG A 151 2.77 18.60 -10.09
N HIS A 152 3.34 19.59 -9.43
CA HIS A 152 4.48 19.38 -8.53
C HIS A 152 4.10 18.52 -7.32
N ARG A 153 2.96 18.81 -6.67
CA ARG A 153 2.45 17.99 -5.55
C ARG A 153 2.19 16.55 -5.97
N GLU A 154 1.55 16.34 -7.12
CA GLU A 154 1.33 14.99 -7.65
C GLU A 154 2.64 14.27 -7.95
N PHE A 155 3.63 14.99 -8.50
CA PHE A 155 4.95 14.44 -8.78
C PHE A 155 5.64 13.99 -7.48
N VAL A 156 5.63 14.83 -6.44
CA VAL A 156 6.21 14.51 -5.13
C VAL A 156 5.47 13.31 -4.51
N ALA A 157 4.14 13.33 -4.48
CA ALA A 157 3.33 12.23 -3.94
C ALA A 157 3.59 10.91 -4.68
N LYS A 158 3.72 10.92 -6.01
CA LYS A 158 4.08 9.73 -6.80
C LYS A 158 5.51 9.26 -6.50
N LYS A 159 6.46 10.19 -6.35
CA LYS A 159 7.84 9.87 -5.99
C LYS A 159 7.91 9.20 -4.62
N GLU A 160 7.14 9.68 -3.65
CA GLU A 160 7.03 9.07 -2.33
C GLU A 160 6.32 7.71 -2.38
N ALA A 161 5.20 7.61 -3.10
CA ALA A 161 4.46 6.35 -3.25
C ALA A 161 5.33 5.24 -3.88
N ARG A 162 6.21 5.59 -4.83
CA ARG A 162 7.17 4.66 -5.43
C ARG A 162 8.22 4.14 -4.46
N LYS A 163 8.39 4.70 -3.26
CA LYS A 163 9.24 4.06 -2.22
C LYS A 163 8.63 2.74 -1.74
N ASN A 164 7.32 2.55 -1.87
CA ASN A 164 6.62 1.33 -1.53
C ASN A 164 6.66 0.31 -2.69
N GLU A 165 7.16 -0.89 -2.44
CA GLU A 165 7.26 -1.97 -3.43
C GLU A 165 5.89 -2.44 -3.96
N ASN A 166 4.86 -2.46 -3.12
CA ASN A 166 3.51 -2.84 -3.56
C ASN A 166 2.95 -1.83 -4.56
N PHE A 167 3.25 -0.54 -4.38
CA PHE A 167 2.85 0.50 -5.32
C PHE A 167 3.55 0.32 -6.67
N LYS A 168 4.86 0.04 -6.68
CA LYS A 168 5.62 -0.25 -7.91
C LYS A 168 5.02 -1.42 -8.69
N ARG A 169 4.75 -2.55 -8.00
CA ARG A 169 4.15 -3.74 -8.61
C ARG A 169 2.79 -3.41 -9.24
N ASN A 170 1.92 -2.72 -8.50
CA ASN A 170 0.61 -2.31 -9.01
C ASN A 170 0.70 -1.34 -10.20
N GLU A 171 1.65 -0.40 -10.19
CA GLU A 171 1.90 0.50 -11.32
C GLU A 171 2.36 -0.29 -12.55
N THR A 172 3.22 -1.29 -12.39
CA THR A 172 3.68 -2.15 -13.50
C THR A 172 2.57 -3.03 -14.07
N GLU A 173 1.76 -3.66 -13.22
CA GLU A 173 0.63 -4.50 -13.66
C GLU A 173 -0.41 -3.69 -14.42
N LYS A 174 -0.75 -2.49 -13.94
CA LYS A 174 -1.65 -1.58 -14.66
C LYS A 174 -1.12 -1.23 -16.06
N LYS A 175 0.19 -1.00 -16.20
CA LYS A 175 0.82 -0.75 -17.52
C LYS A 175 0.80 -1.98 -18.41
N LYS A 176 1.01 -3.18 -17.86
CA LYS A 176 0.91 -4.44 -18.63
C LYS A 176 -0.51 -4.64 -19.17
N ILE A 177 -1.52 -4.43 -18.33
CA ILE A 177 -2.93 -4.51 -18.73
C ILE A 177 -3.23 -3.48 -19.82
N ALA A 178 -2.82 -2.21 -19.63
CA ALA A 178 -3.05 -1.17 -20.62
C ALA A 178 -2.38 -1.48 -21.98
N ARG A 179 -1.20 -2.11 -21.97
CA ARG A 179 -0.49 -2.52 -23.19
C ARG A 179 -1.11 -3.70 -23.93
N GLN A 180 -2.12 -4.36 -23.37
CA GLN A 180 -2.87 -5.36 -24.14
C GLN A 180 -3.63 -4.67 -25.29
N ASP A 181 -4.14 -3.47 -25.05
CA ASP A 181 -4.78 -2.64 -26.08
C ASP A 181 -3.75 -2.15 -27.11
N GLU A 182 -4.06 -2.34 -28.39
CA GLU A 182 -3.22 -1.94 -29.51
C GLU A 182 -3.19 -0.42 -29.69
N ASN A 183 -4.31 0.27 -29.45
CA ASN A 183 -4.40 1.72 -29.56
C ASN A 183 -3.52 2.39 -28.50
N TYR A 184 -3.54 1.88 -27.27
CA TYR A 184 -2.65 2.33 -26.21
C TYR A 184 -1.18 2.15 -26.58
N ARG A 185 -0.79 1.01 -27.18
CA ARG A 185 0.59 0.76 -27.61
C ARG A 185 1.06 1.72 -28.70
N LYS A 186 0.24 1.96 -29.73
CA LYS A 186 0.54 2.93 -30.79
C LYS A 186 0.74 4.34 -30.20
N HIS A 187 -0.18 4.77 -29.34
CA HIS A 187 -0.10 6.08 -28.69
C HIS A 187 1.08 6.20 -27.70
N GLU A 188 1.46 5.13 -27.00
CA GLU A 188 2.68 5.09 -26.16
C GLU A 188 3.94 5.25 -27.05
N SER A 189 4.01 4.51 -28.17
CA SER A 189 5.11 4.56 -29.12
C SER A 189 5.29 5.94 -29.76
N GLU A 190 4.21 6.57 -30.23
CA GLU A 190 4.23 7.92 -30.82
C GLU A 190 4.74 8.97 -29.83
N ARG A 191 4.24 8.94 -28.58
CA ARG A 191 4.71 9.86 -27.54
C ARG A 191 6.19 9.67 -27.22
N ASP A 192 6.65 8.43 -27.18
CA ASP A 192 8.08 8.14 -26.96
C ASP A 192 8.95 8.54 -28.16
N PHE A 193 8.42 8.44 -29.39
CA PHE A 193 9.08 8.96 -30.58
C PHE A 193 9.24 10.48 -30.51
N HIS A 194 8.16 11.23 -30.24
CA HIS A 194 8.23 12.70 -30.10
C HIS A 194 9.17 13.12 -28.97
N ARG A 195 9.09 12.47 -27.80
CA ARG A 195 9.97 12.75 -26.68
C ARG A 195 11.45 12.54 -27.02
N LYS A 196 11.76 11.49 -27.80
CA LYS A 196 13.13 11.25 -28.28
C LYS A 196 13.58 12.29 -29.31
N GLN A 197 12.70 12.74 -30.19
CA GLN A 197 13.00 13.81 -31.15
C GLN A 197 13.28 15.12 -30.42
N GLU A 198 12.44 15.52 -29.48
CA GLU A 198 12.65 16.70 -28.62
C GLU A 198 13.95 16.59 -27.80
N TYR A 199 14.25 15.41 -27.24
CA TYR A 199 15.48 15.20 -26.50
C TYR A 199 16.72 15.39 -27.39
N ARG A 200 16.66 14.89 -28.63
CA ARG A 200 17.76 14.97 -29.61
C ARG A 200 17.87 16.30 -30.33
N SER A 201 16.87 17.18 -30.25
CA SER A 201 16.97 18.53 -30.80
C SER A 201 18.01 19.38 -30.04
N HIS A 202 18.35 18.99 -28.81
CA HIS A 202 19.38 19.64 -28.01
C HIS A 202 20.76 19.03 -28.34
N PRO A 203 21.75 19.84 -28.80
CA PRO A 203 23.06 19.34 -29.24
C PRO A 203 23.81 18.53 -28.18
N GLU A 204 23.80 18.99 -26.92
CA GLU A 204 24.46 18.32 -25.80
C GLU A 204 23.95 16.90 -25.56
N ASN A 205 22.63 16.70 -25.69
CA ASN A 205 22.00 15.40 -25.52
C ASN A 205 22.40 14.41 -26.62
N LEU A 206 22.53 14.91 -27.86
CA LEU A 206 22.97 14.12 -29.00
C LEU A 206 24.43 13.67 -28.83
N GLU A 207 25.30 14.57 -28.35
CA GLU A 207 26.69 14.27 -28.05
C GLU A 207 26.83 13.26 -26.89
N ASN A 208 26.06 13.43 -25.82
CA ASN A 208 25.98 12.47 -24.71
C ASN A 208 25.53 11.08 -25.19
N GLU A 209 24.56 10.99 -26.11
CA GLU A 209 24.13 9.72 -26.70
C GLU A 209 25.27 9.07 -27.53
N ARG A 210 26.02 9.87 -28.29
CA ARG A 210 27.20 9.42 -29.06
C ARG A 210 28.31 8.90 -28.16
N LEU A 211 28.69 9.65 -27.13
CA LEU A 211 29.71 9.26 -26.14
C LEU A 211 29.31 7.97 -25.42
N LYS A 212 28.04 7.84 -25.02
CA LYS A 212 27.53 6.62 -24.38
C LYS A 212 27.61 5.41 -25.31
N LYS A 213 27.28 5.57 -26.60
CA LYS A 213 27.43 4.52 -27.61
C LYS A 213 28.89 4.13 -27.82
N GLN A 214 29.79 5.11 -27.93
CA GLN A 214 31.24 4.85 -28.03
C GLN A 214 31.76 4.09 -26.80
N SER A 215 31.40 4.52 -25.59
CA SER A 215 31.81 3.82 -24.37
C SER A 215 31.28 2.38 -24.31
N SER A 216 30.06 2.13 -24.81
CA SER A 216 29.47 0.79 -24.85
C SER A 216 30.18 -0.11 -25.86
N ARG A 217 30.53 0.43 -27.04
CA ARG A 217 31.34 -0.28 -28.04
C ARG A 217 32.72 -0.61 -27.48
N GLN A 218 33.37 0.33 -26.79
CA GLN A 218 34.66 0.10 -26.16
C GLN A 218 34.58 -0.99 -25.09
N LYS A 219 33.57 -0.96 -24.21
CA LYS A 219 33.35 -2.00 -23.20
C LYS A 219 33.13 -3.39 -23.81
N ASN A 220 32.42 -3.47 -24.95
CA ASN A 220 32.25 -4.73 -25.66
C ASN A 220 33.57 -5.21 -26.26
N LEU A 221 34.33 -4.33 -26.90
CA LEU A 221 35.67 -4.64 -27.42
C LEU A 221 36.63 -5.09 -26.31
N ASP A 222 36.57 -4.48 -25.13
CA ASP A 222 37.40 -4.87 -23.99
C ASP A 222 36.99 -6.23 -23.42
N LYS A 223 35.68 -6.55 -23.39
CA LYS A 223 35.19 -7.90 -23.07
C LYS A 223 35.65 -8.94 -24.08
N ASP A 224 35.59 -8.61 -25.37
CA ASP A 224 36.03 -9.51 -26.44
C ASP A 224 37.55 -9.72 -26.38
N ARG A 225 38.35 -8.67 -26.12
CA ARG A 225 39.79 -8.79 -25.86
C ARG A 225 40.11 -9.60 -24.60
N PHE A 226 39.31 -9.48 -23.55
CA PHE A 226 39.48 -10.29 -22.34
C PHE A 226 39.24 -11.78 -22.66
N ASN A 227 38.15 -12.09 -23.35
CA ASN A 227 37.85 -13.46 -23.81
C ASN A 227 38.91 -14.00 -24.79
N GLU A 228 39.47 -13.14 -25.64
CA GLU A 228 40.55 -13.53 -26.56
C GLU A 228 41.88 -13.76 -25.83
N LYS A 229 42.19 -12.98 -24.78
CA LYS A 229 43.38 -13.19 -23.93
C LYS A 229 43.26 -14.46 -23.09
N THR A 230 42.08 -14.79 -22.56
CA THR A 230 41.86 -16.07 -21.87
C THR A 230 42.01 -17.24 -22.84
N ASN A 231 41.55 -17.12 -24.08
CA ASN A 231 41.69 -18.14 -25.13
C ASN A 231 43.09 -18.22 -25.78
N LYS A 232 43.88 -17.13 -25.76
CA LYS A 232 45.29 -17.13 -26.19
C LYS A 232 46.22 -17.73 -25.14
N SER A 233 45.85 -17.68 -23.84
CA SER A 233 46.58 -18.40 -22.79
C SER A 233 46.46 -19.92 -22.93
N THR A 234 45.35 -20.42 -23.49
CA THR A 234 45.13 -21.84 -23.83
C THR A 234 45.66 -22.22 -25.21
N LYS A 235 46.21 -21.29 -26.00
CA LYS A 235 46.80 -21.53 -27.33
C LYS A 235 48.33 -21.46 -27.38
N ARG A 236 49.02 -21.49 -26.23
CA ARG A 236 50.47 -21.73 -26.21
C ARG A 236 50.74 -23.22 -25.98
N LYS A 237 51.14 -23.87 -27.08
CA LYS A 237 51.65 -25.23 -27.22
C LYS A 237 50.62 -26.35 -27.00
N ASN A 238 50.16 -26.90 -28.12
CA ASN A 238 50.03 -28.34 -28.27
C ASN A 238 51.38 -28.96 -27.89
N ILE A 239 51.56 -29.27 -26.61
CA ILE A 239 52.33 -30.44 -26.21
C ILE A 239 51.24 -31.49 -26.09
N ASP A 240 51.29 -32.47 -27.00
CA ASP A 240 50.47 -33.66 -26.91
C ASP A 240 50.62 -34.25 -25.51
N PHE A 241 49.56 -34.16 -24.70
CA PHE A 241 49.46 -34.80 -23.39
C PHE A 241 49.15 -36.30 -23.51
N THR A 242 49.41 -36.91 -24.67
CA THR A 242 48.96 -38.26 -25.00
C THR A 242 49.95 -39.37 -24.62
N ASP A 243 51.19 -39.06 -24.23
CA ASP A 243 52.15 -40.10 -23.83
C ASP A 243 52.41 -40.22 -22.32
N HIS A 244 52.05 -39.23 -21.49
CA HIS A 244 52.18 -39.37 -20.02
C HIS A 244 50.93 -39.91 -19.32
N GLU A 245 49.80 -40.02 -20.02
CA GLU A 245 48.52 -40.41 -19.41
C GLU A 245 48.42 -41.92 -19.09
N LYS A 246 49.36 -42.74 -19.57
CA LYS A 246 49.39 -44.19 -19.25
C LYS A 246 50.00 -44.48 -17.88
N ASP A 247 50.87 -43.61 -17.36
CA ASP A 247 51.54 -43.81 -16.05
C ASP A 247 50.89 -43.03 -14.90
N LEU A 248 50.06 -42.02 -15.19
CA LEU A 248 49.31 -41.29 -14.15
C LEU A 248 48.07 -42.04 -13.64
N LYS A 249 47.54 -43.00 -14.41
CA LYS A 249 46.31 -43.74 -14.05
C LYS A 249 46.44 -44.68 -12.85
N LYS A 250 47.64 -44.79 -12.25
CA LYS A 250 47.92 -45.68 -11.11
C LYS A 250 48.49 -44.95 -9.89
N ARG A 251 48.34 -43.63 -9.79
CA ARG A 251 48.76 -42.89 -8.60
C ARG A 251 47.59 -42.81 -7.61
N ARG A 252 47.83 -43.19 -6.36
CA ARG A 252 46.82 -43.06 -5.31
C ARG A 252 46.60 -41.56 -5.04
N THR A 253 45.39 -41.18 -4.62
CA THR A 253 44.96 -39.79 -4.38
C THR A 253 45.89 -38.93 -3.49
N HIS A 254 46.82 -39.53 -2.74
CA HIS A 254 47.84 -38.82 -1.98
C HIS A 254 49.09 -38.45 -2.82
N GLU A 255 49.48 -39.27 -3.80
CA GLU A 255 50.61 -39.00 -4.69
C GLU A 255 50.29 -37.83 -5.64
N GLU A 256 49.05 -37.73 -6.09
CA GLU A 256 48.55 -36.58 -6.87
C GLU A 256 48.62 -35.27 -6.06
N ARG A 257 48.38 -35.33 -4.75
CA ARG A 257 48.46 -34.16 -3.86
C ARG A 257 49.90 -33.76 -3.56
N LEU A 258 50.84 -34.71 -3.53
CA LEU A 258 52.26 -34.45 -3.33
C LEU A 258 52.94 -33.86 -4.57
N LEU A 259 52.43 -34.19 -5.77
CA LEU A 259 52.87 -33.62 -7.04
C LEU A 259 52.14 -32.33 -7.43
N SER A 260 51.11 -31.93 -6.68
CA SER A 260 50.40 -30.68 -6.94
C SER A 260 51.35 -29.49 -6.73
N LEU A 261 51.52 -28.68 -7.78
CA LEU A 261 52.22 -27.38 -7.74
C LEU A 261 51.70 -26.44 -6.64
N ARG A 262 50.51 -26.69 -6.10
CA ARG A 262 49.87 -25.87 -5.09
C ARG A 262 49.31 -26.77 -3.99
N ILE A 263 49.98 -26.79 -2.84
CA ILE A 263 49.54 -27.53 -1.65
C ILE A 263 48.72 -26.56 -0.77
N PRO A 264 47.40 -26.74 -0.64
CA PRO A 264 46.60 -25.86 0.21
C PRO A 264 46.80 -26.21 1.69
N PHE A 265 47.41 -25.31 2.45
CA PHE A 265 47.44 -25.41 3.91
C PHE A 265 46.10 -24.94 4.48
N MET A 266 45.19 -25.89 4.74
CA MET A 266 43.88 -25.58 5.28
C MET A 266 43.64 -26.29 6.60
N GLN A 267 43.07 -25.55 7.56
CA GLN A 267 42.64 -26.12 8.83
C GLN A 267 41.19 -26.61 8.69
N ILE A 268 40.96 -27.88 9.00
CA ILE A 268 39.61 -28.44 9.10
C ILE A 268 39.04 -28.05 10.46
N ARG A 269 37.89 -27.38 10.48
CA ARG A 269 37.19 -26.97 11.71
C ARG A 269 35.73 -27.41 11.68
N GLN A 270 35.23 -27.86 12.83
CA GLN A 270 33.79 -28.13 12.98
C GLN A 270 33.00 -26.82 12.92
N LEU A 271 31.93 -26.81 12.12
CA LEU A 271 31.00 -25.69 12.11
C LEU A 271 30.13 -25.71 13.36
N PRO A 272 29.77 -24.54 13.92
CA PRO A 272 29.05 -24.45 15.19
C PRO A 272 27.65 -25.10 15.17
N ARG A 273 27.07 -25.39 14.01
CA ARG A 273 25.86 -26.21 13.86
C ARG A 273 25.91 -27.06 12.60
N GLY A 274 25.48 -28.32 12.70
CA GLY A 274 25.20 -29.19 11.55
C GLY A 274 26.15 -30.36 11.30
N GLY A 275 27.09 -30.67 12.21
CA GLY A 275 27.96 -31.86 12.08
C GLY A 275 28.89 -31.85 10.86
N GLN A 276 28.90 -30.77 10.09
CA GLN A 276 29.66 -30.61 8.87
C GLN A 276 30.99 -29.91 9.16
N LEU A 277 32.05 -30.41 8.53
CA LEU A 277 33.39 -29.82 8.62
C LEU A 277 33.52 -28.71 7.58
N SER A 278 33.98 -27.53 8.02
CA SER A 278 34.39 -26.43 7.12
C SER A 278 35.89 -26.40 6.98
N VAL A 279 36.35 -26.05 5.77
CA VAL A 279 37.76 -25.95 5.45
C VAL A 279 38.10 -24.46 5.33
N LYS A 280 38.92 -23.94 6.24
CA LYS A 280 39.33 -22.53 6.27
C LYS A 280 40.87 -22.45 6.28
N GLY A 281 41.45 -21.72 5.33
CA GLY A 281 42.90 -21.50 5.26
C GLY A 281 43.31 -20.69 4.03
N ASN A 282 44.52 -20.13 4.07
CA ASN A 282 45.12 -19.41 2.96
C ASN A 282 45.72 -20.39 1.95
N VAL A 283 45.49 -20.15 0.65
CA VAL A 283 46.15 -20.90 -0.41
C VAL A 283 47.51 -20.26 -0.70
N VAL A 284 48.55 -20.71 -0.01
CA VAL A 284 49.92 -20.24 -0.25
C VAL A 284 50.46 -20.91 -1.51
N ASN A 285 50.92 -20.10 -2.47
CA ASN A 285 51.62 -20.59 -3.65
C ASN A 285 53.09 -20.75 -3.25
N VAL A 286 53.49 -21.95 -2.83
CA VAL A 286 54.91 -22.24 -2.57
C VAL A 286 55.52 -22.70 -3.89
N PRO A 287 56.50 -21.97 -4.47
CA PRO A 287 57.20 -22.43 -5.66
C PRO A 287 58.00 -23.69 -5.28
N VAL A 288 57.53 -24.85 -5.74
CA VAL A 288 58.25 -26.11 -5.61
C VAL A 288 58.89 -26.41 -6.96
N GLU A 289 60.21 -26.56 -6.98
CA GLU A 289 60.89 -27.09 -8.15
C GLU A 289 60.48 -28.55 -8.36
N VAL A 290 59.77 -28.79 -9.46
CA VAL A 290 59.11 -30.07 -9.73
C VAL A 290 60.13 -31.18 -10.02
N GLN A 291 61.26 -30.83 -10.65
CA GLN A 291 62.31 -31.76 -11.06
C GLN A 291 62.99 -32.52 -9.90
N PRO A 292 63.52 -31.87 -8.85
CA PRO A 292 64.11 -32.59 -7.71
C PRO A 292 63.08 -33.45 -6.97
N THR A 293 61.83 -32.99 -6.91
CA THR A 293 60.73 -33.71 -6.24
C THR A 293 60.40 -35.01 -6.97
N ILE A 294 60.29 -34.98 -8.30
CA ILE A 294 60.06 -36.18 -9.11
C ILE A 294 61.25 -37.15 -9.02
N ASN A 295 62.48 -36.62 -9.08
CA ASN A 295 63.70 -37.43 -9.01
C ASN A 295 63.95 -38.05 -7.63
N SER A 296 63.27 -37.57 -6.59
CA SER A 296 63.35 -38.11 -5.23
C SER A 296 62.35 -39.25 -4.95
N LEU A 297 61.45 -39.56 -5.89
CA LEU A 297 60.49 -40.65 -5.78
C LEU A 297 61.00 -41.92 -6.47
N PRO A 298 60.85 -43.13 -5.87
CA PRO A 298 60.21 -43.43 -4.61
C PRO A 298 61.13 -43.14 -3.41
N HIS A 299 60.62 -42.43 -2.40
CA HIS A 299 61.37 -42.22 -1.15
C HIS A 299 61.65 -43.57 -0.49
N THR A 300 62.92 -43.91 -0.28
CA THR A 300 63.29 -44.99 0.63
C THR A 300 62.90 -44.57 2.06
N LEU A 301 62.26 -45.48 2.80
CA LEU A 301 61.69 -45.24 4.14
C LEU A 301 62.69 -44.63 5.14
N GLU A 302 63.98 -44.85 4.92
CA GLU A 302 65.07 -44.33 5.76
C GLU A 302 65.30 -42.82 5.59
N LYS A 303 64.97 -42.24 4.42
CA LYS A 303 65.22 -40.84 4.09
C LYS A 303 64.02 -39.92 4.31
N SER A 304 62.81 -40.48 4.44
CA SER A 304 61.57 -39.71 4.50
C SER A 304 61.27 -39.11 5.88
N GLY A 305 62.12 -39.35 6.89
CA GLY A 305 61.96 -38.84 8.26
C GLY A 305 60.61 -39.23 8.90
N THR A 306 59.94 -40.24 8.35
CA THR A 306 58.54 -40.55 8.68
C THR A 306 58.50 -41.75 9.62
N ILE A 307 58.07 -41.53 10.85
CA ILE A 307 57.85 -42.60 11.83
C ILE A 307 56.54 -43.29 11.48
N SER A 308 56.58 -44.59 11.20
CA SER A 308 55.35 -45.38 11.00
C SER A 308 54.66 -45.62 12.34
N VAL A 309 53.63 -44.81 12.64
CA VAL A 309 52.84 -44.98 13.88
C VAL A 309 51.66 -45.90 13.60
N LYS A 310 51.70 -47.13 14.14
CA LYS A 310 50.55 -48.05 14.16
C LYS A 310 49.59 -47.62 15.28
N LEU A 311 48.63 -46.75 14.96
CA LEU A 311 47.54 -46.42 15.88
C LEU A 311 46.53 -47.57 15.91
N LYS A 312 46.55 -48.39 16.96
CA LYS A 312 45.51 -49.41 17.20
C LYS A 312 44.18 -48.70 17.52
N LYS A 313 43.10 -49.11 16.87
CA LYS A 313 41.74 -48.67 17.24
C LYS A 313 41.47 -49.07 18.70
N LYS A 314 40.91 -48.13 19.47
CA LYS A 314 40.39 -48.23 20.85
C LYS A 314 40.51 -49.64 21.47
N LEU A 315 41.51 -49.83 22.33
CA LEU A 315 41.38 -50.78 23.43
C LEU A 315 40.41 -50.15 24.43
N GLU A 316 39.20 -50.71 24.53
CA GLU A 316 38.36 -50.46 25.70
C GLU A 316 39.09 -51.09 26.89
N PHE A 317 39.73 -50.25 27.70
CA PHE A 317 40.25 -50.70 28.99
C PHE A 317 39.04 -51.01 29.88
N LYS A 318 38.98 -52.24 30.40
CA LYS A 318 38.06 -52.56 31.50
C LYS A 318 38.35 -51.56 32.63
N LYS A 319 37.30 -50.90 33.12
CA LYS A 319 37.38 -50.05 34.31
C LYS A 319 38.04 -50.87 35.43
N CYS A 320 39.08 -50.31 36.05
CA CYS A 320 39.50 -50.76 37.37
C CYS A 320 38.57 -50.06 38.36
N ASP A 321 37.72 -50.83 39.03
CA ASP A 321 36.98 -50.36 40.19
C ASP A 321 37.98 -50.17 41.34
N PHE A 322 38.07 -48.95 41.85
CA PHE A 322 38.67 -48.62 43.13
C PHE A 322 37.67 -47.81 43.94
#